data_AF-A0A8S0H1Q3-F1
#
_entry.id   AF-A0A8S0H1Q3-F1
#
_cell.length_a   1.000
_cell.length_b   1.000
_cell.length_c   1.000
_cell.angle_alpha   90.00
_cell.angle_beta   90.00
_cell.angle_gamma   90.00
#
_symmetry.space_group_name_H-M   'P 1'
#
loop_
_entity.id
_entity.type
_entity.pdbx_description
1 polymer ?
#
loop_
_entity_poly.entity_id
_entity_poly.type
_entity_poly.pdbx_seq_one_letter_code
_entity_poly.pdbx_strand_id
1 'polypeptide(L)'
;MLSIAGLRDLQNQAGEISSTQGFNLAGRSLDNSGGKLISHQQLGVEAVNLGNQQGLISGWQGLKVSGGSLDNRQQGTLSSLLGDLNIDLSGALLNSAQGGLASQGQLTLKAASLDNSDKGIVTSKGEQQLILGSGGLNNARAG
;
A
#
# COMPACT_ATOMS: atom_id res chain seq x y z
N MET A 1 4.74 20.46 -0.43
CA MET A 1 4.06 19.15 -0.36
C MET A 1 2.79 19.34 0.45
N LEU A 2 1.63 19.04 -0.13
CA LEU A 2 0.36 19.13 0.60
C LEU A 2 0.29 18.01 1.65
N SER A 3 -0.22 18.30 2.84
CA SER A 3 -0.45 17.29 3.87
C SER A 3 -1.85 17.47 4.45
N ILE A 4 -2.64 16.40 4.45
CA ILE A 4 -3.95 16.34 5.11
C ILE A 4 -3.81 15.32 6.24
N ALA A 5 -3.81 15.80 7.48
CA ALA A 5 -3.53 15.01 8.66
C ALA A 5 -4.58 15.20 9.75
N GLY A 6 -4.56 14.34 10.77
CA GLY A 6 -5.50 14.39 11.89
C GLY A 6 -6.91 13.90 11.53
N LEU A 7 -7.05 13.21 10.39
CA LEU A 7 -8.31 12.61 9.99
C LEU A 7 -8.62 11.44 10.92
N ARG A 8 -9.84 11.37 11.46
CA ARG A 8 -10.24 10.15 12.19
C ARG A 8 -10.48 9.03 11.19
N ASP A 9 -11.38 9.28 10.24
CA ASP A 9 -11.77 8.31 9.22
C ASP A 9 -11.78 9.03 7.87
N LEU A 10 -11.06 8.52 6.88
CA LEU A 10 -11.09 8.97 5.49
C LEU A 10 -11.75 7.89 4.64
N GLN A 11 -12.83 8.25 3.95
CA GLN A 11 -13.56 7.36 3.04
C GLN A 11 -13.37 7.83 1.61
N ASN A 12 -12.71 7.02 0.79
CA ASN A 12 -12.54 7.20 -0.65
C ASN A 12 -13.05 5.97 -1.41
N GLN A 13 -14.19 5.41 -0.97
CA GLN A 13 -14.77 4.24 -1.62
C GLN A 13 -15.34 4.62 -2.99
N ALA A 14 -14.95 3.90 -4.04
CA ALA A 14 -15.32 4.21 -5.44
C ALA A 14 -15.00 5.66 -5.90
N GLY A 15 -14.25 6.42 -5.10
CA GLY A 15 -13.86 7.80 -5.36
C GLY A 15 -12.47 7.91 -5.96
N GLU A 16 -12.06 9.12 -6.30
CA GLU A 16 -10.71 9.43 -6.75
C GLU A 16 -10.19 10.67 -6.02
N ILE A 17 -9.01 10.52 -5.39
CA ILE A 17 -8.21 11.63 -4.86
C ILE A 17 -6.89 11.61 -5.65
N SER A 18 -6.69 12.61 -6.51
CA SER A 18 -5.51 12.67 -7.36
C SER A 18 -4.85 14.06 -7.39
N SER A 19 -3.54 14.08 -7.62
CA SER A 19 -2.76 15.31 -7.77
C SER A 19 -1.56 15.13 -8.69
N THR A 20 -1.21 16.19 -9.40
CA THR A 20 0.04 16.27 -10.17
C THR A 20 1.26 16.55 -9.28
N GLN A 21 1.03 16.95 -8.02
CA GLN A 21 2.07 17.20 -7.02
C GLN A 21 2.05 16.13 -5.92
N GLY A 22 3.14 16.05 -5.17
CA GLY A 22 3.24 15.16 -4.03
C GLY A 22 2.33 15.59 -2.88
N PHE A 23 1.64 14.62 -2.28
CA PHE A 23 0.80 14.85 -1.11
C PHE A 23 0.87 13.68 -0.12
N ASN A 24 0.51 14.00 1.13
CA ASN A 24 0.39 13.05 2.22
C ASN A 24 -1.05 13.01 2.74
N LEU A 25 -1.54 11.81 3.03
CA LEU A 25 -2.79 11.56 3.73
C LEU A 25 -2.49 10.82 5.03
N ALA A 26 -2.90 11.38 6.17
CA ALA A 26 -2.72 10.77 7.48
C ALA A 26 -4.04 10.73 8.25
N GLY A 27 -4.42 9.55 8.71
CA GLY A 27 -5.61 9.37 9.54
C GLY A 27 -5.58 8.10 10.38
N ARG A 28 -6.60 7.87 11.22
CA ARG A 28 -6.69 6.61 11.97
C ARG A 28 -7.18 5.48 11.08
N SER A 29 -8.27 5.68 10.36
CA SER A 29 -8.80 4.73 9.38
C SER A 29 -8.82 5.36 7.99
N LEU A 30 -8.32 4.66 6.99
CA LEU A 30 -8.42 5.06 5.59
C LEU A 30 -9.01 3.90 4.80
N ASP A 31 -10.12 4.14 4.12
CA ASP A 31 -10.76 3.18 3.26
C ASP A 31 -10.74 3.66 1.80
N ASN A 32 -9.92 3.01 0.98
CA ASN A 32 -9.81 3.24 -0.46
C ASN A 32 -10.44 2.08 -1.27
N SER A 33 -11.39 1.34 -0.70
CA SER A 33 -11.97 0.17 -1.36
C SER A 33 -12.69 0.56 -2.65
N GLY A 34 -12.31 -0.04 -3.78
CA GLY A 34 -12.80 0.34 -5.11
C GLY A 34 -12.40 1.75 -5.57
N GLY A 35 -11.65 2.49 -4.75
CA GLY A 35 -11.24 3.87 -4.99
C GLY A 35 -9.86 4.01 -5.59
N LYS A 36 -9.45 5.26 -5.81
CA LYS A 36 -8.15 5.64 -6.35
C LYS A 36 -7.50 6.75 -5.53
N LEU A 37 -6.27 6.53 -5.09
CA LEU A 37 -5.36 7.54 -4.55
C LEU A 37 -4.15 7.65 -5.49
N ILE A 38 -3.98 8.78 -6.18
CA ILE A 38 -2.97 8.91 -7.24
C ILE A 38 -2.16 10.19 -7.08
N SER A 39 -0.83 10.06 -6.94
CA SER A 39 0.11 11.18 -7.04
C SER A 39 1.03 10.99 -8.25
N HIS A 40 1.23 12.03 -9.06
CA HIS A 40 2.27 12.00 -10.10
C HIS A 40 3.70 12.22 -9.55
N GLN A 41 3.83 12.59 -8.27
CA GLN A 41 5.11 12.64 -7.57
C GLN A 41 5.11 11.57 -6.47
N GLN A 42 5.71 11.86 -5.31
CA GLN A 42 5.64 10.97 -4.15
C GLN A 42 4.24 11.03 -3.52
N LEU A 43 3.70 9.87 -3.16
CA LEU A 43 2.50 9.73 -2.32
C LEU A 43 2.92 9.20 -0.95
N GLY A 44 2.49 9.86 0.12
CA GLY A 44 2.57 9.36 1.50
C GLY A 44 1.19 9.00 2.03
N VAL A 45 1.05 7.80 2.60
CA VAL A 45 -0.18 7.35 3.27
C VAL A 45 0.16 6.82 4.65
N GLU A 46 -0.44 7.39 5.68
CA GLU A 46 -0.29 6.97 7.07
C GLU A 46 -1.65 6.62 7.67
N ALA A 47 -1.84 5.36 8.07
CA ALA A 47 -3.06 4.95 8.75
C ALA A 47 -2.88 3.77 9.71
N VAL A 48 -3.59 3.81 10.85
CA VAL A 48 -3.65 2.66 11.76
C VAL A 48 -4.32 1.47 11.08
N ASN A 49 -5.40 1.72 10.34
CA ASN A 49 -6.06 0.72 9.51
C ASN A 49 -6.23 1.26 8.09
N LEU A 50 -5.64 0.58 7.12
CA LEU A 50 -5.72 0.94 5.71
C LEU A 50 -6.41 -0.18 4.91
N GLY A 51 -7.52 0.14 4.25
CA GLY A 51 -8.20 -0.73 3.30
C GLY A 51 -7.98 -0.27 1.86
N ASN A 52 -7.65 -1.20 0.98
CA ASN A 52 -7.45 -0.96 -0.45
C ASN A 52 -8.02 -2.09 -1.33
N GLN A 53 -9.06 -2.78 -0.86
CA GLN A 53 -9.65 -3.90 -1.60
C GLN A 53 -10.28 -3.40 -2.90
N GLN A 54 -9.96 -4.03 -4.02
CA GLN A 54 -10.37 -3.57 -5.37
C GLN A 54 -9.96 -2.12 -5.69
N GLY A 55 -9.09 -1.51 -4.87
CA GLY A 55 -8.67 -0.12 -4.98
C GLY A 55 -7.26 0.02 -5.55
N LEU A 56 -6.89 1.27 -5.85
CA LEU A 56 -5.56 1.65 -6.32
C LEU A 56 -4.96 2.73 -5.41
N ILE A 57 -3.76 2.50 -4.90
CA ILE A 57 -2.90 3.51 -4.27
C ILE A 57 -1.62 3.59 -5.08
N SER A 58 -1.38 4.74 -5.72
CA SER A 58 -0.26 4.89 -6.64
C SER A 58 0.47 6.22 -6.47
N GLY A 59 1.79 6.17 -6.25
CA GLY A 59 2.68 7.32 -6.32
C GLY A 59 3.69 7.13 -7.45
N TRP A 60 3.67 7.97 -8.47
CA TRP A 60 4.50 7.72 -9.66
C TRP A 60 5.98 7.82 -9.34
N GLN A 61 6.43 8.87 -8.64
CA GLN A 61 7.85 9.01 -8.25
C GLN A 61 8.19 8.33 -6.93
N GLY A 62 7.26 7.56 -6.36
CA GLY A 62 7.45 6.81 -5.13
C GLY A 62 6.19 6.74 -4.30
N LEU A 63 6.02 5.63 -3.60
CA LEU A 63 4.92 5.40 -2.67
C LEU A 63 5.48 5.03 -1.29
N LYS A 64 5.06 5.77 -0.27
CA LYS A 64 5.33 5.48 1.14
C LYS A 64 4.03 5.17 1.86
N VAL A 65 3.95 4.01 2.49
CA VAL A 65 2.81 3.59 3.30
C VAL A 65 3.28 3.21 4.69
N SER A 66 2.69 3.80 5.73
CA SER A 66 3.03 3.49 7.12
C SER A 66 1.80 3.31 8.02
N GLY A 67 1.97 2.56 9.10
CA GLY A 67 1.00 2.52 10.20
C GLY A 67 0.77 1.15 10.83
N GLY A 68 -0.50 0.78 11.00
CA GLY A 68 -0.89 -0.43 11.75
C GLY A 68 -1.00 -1.65 10.85
N SER A 69 -2.17 -1.84 10.24
CA SER A 69 -2.45 -2.95 9.32
C SER A 69 -2.93 -2.46 7.97
N LEU A 70 -2.67 -3.26 6.93
CA LEU A 70 -3.08 -2.99 5.56
C LEU A 70 -3.79 -4.22 4.99
N ASP A 71 -5.02 -4.02 4.51
CA ASP A 71 -5.75 -4.99 3.69
C ASP A 71 -5.76 -4.55 2.22
N ASN A 72 -4.89 -5.18 1.43
CA ASN A 72 -4.75 -5.01 -0.01
C ASN A 72 -5.28 -6.23 -0.79
N ARG A 73 -6.16 -7.03 -0.18
CA ARG A 73 -6.71 -8.23 -0.84
C ARG A 73 -7.67 -7.88 -1.96
N GLN A 74 -8.17 -8.89 -2.67
CA GLN A 74 -9.27 -8.76 -3.63
C GLN A 74 -8.94 -7.77 -4.75
N GLN A 75 -7.85 -8.02 -5.48
CA GLN A 75 -7.39 -7.16 -6.58
C GLN A 75 -7.00 -5.73 -6.16
N GLY A 76 -6.73 -5.50 -4.88
CA GLY A 76 -6.13 -4.25 -4.41
C GLY A 76 -4.72 -4.07 -4.96
N THR A 77 -4.36 -2.84 -5.33
CA THR A 77 -3.03 -2.52 -5.90
C THR A 77 -2.37 -1.35 -5.18
N LEU A 78 -1.14 -1.57 -4.71
CA LEU A 78 -0.18 -0.53 -4.35
C LEU A 78 0.91 -0.49 -5.41
N SER A 79 1.16 0.68 -6.00
CA SER A 79 2.16 0.82 -7.06
C SER A 79 3.02 2.07 -6.96
N SER A 80 4.29 1.90 -7.31
CA SER A 80 5.17 3.00 -7.70
C SER A 80 5.62 2.84 -9.14
N LEU A 81 5.28 3.81 -10.00
CA LEU A 81 5.46 3.69 -11.46
C LEU A 81 6.85 4.07 -11.96
N LEU A 82 7.62 4.83 -11.20
CA LEU A 82 8.94 5.35 -11.60
C LEU A 82 9.94 5.39 -10.43
N GLY A 83 9.52 5.07 -9.21
CA GLY A 83 10.36 5.14 -8.01
C GLY A 83 10.14 3.97 -7.06
N ASP A 84 10.51 4.16 -5.80
CA ASP A 84 10.47 3.09 -4.79
C ASP A 84 9.07 2.91 -4.18
N LEU A 85 8.80 1.68 -3.72
CA LEU A 85 7.66 1.34 -2.86
C LEU A 85 8.18 0.98 -1.47
N ASN A 86 7.85 1.81 -0.48
CA ASN A 86 8.24 1.61 0.91
C ASN A 86 7.00 1.41 1.77
N ILE A 87 6.90 0.27 2.44
CA ILE A 87 5.80 -0.09 3.33
C ILE A 87 6.38 -0.38 4.71
N ASP A 88 5.95 0.36 5.74
CA ASP A 88 6.36 0.16 7.14
C ASP A 88 5.14 0.03 8.06
N LEU A 89 4.78 -1.22 8.35
CA LEU A 89 3.62 -1.58 9.15
C LEU A 89 4.06 -2.22 10.46
N SER A 90 3.40 -1.81 11.55
CA SER A 90 3.56 -2.46 12.86
C SER A 90 2.78 -3.76 12.98
N GLY A 91 1.77 -3.97 12.13
CA GLY A 91 0.89 -5.13 12.09
C GLY A 91 0.96 -5.90 10.78
N ALA A 92 -0.13 -6.59 10.46
CA ALA A 92 -0.22 -7.47 9.29
C ALA A 92 -0.44 -6.72 7.98
N LEU A 93 0.14 -7.24 6.91
CA LEU A 93 -0.21 -6.95 5.53
C LEU A 93 -0.95 -8.15 4.93
N LEU A 94 -2.20 -7.94 4.53
CA LEU A 94 -2.99 -8.91 3.77
C LEU A 94 -2.95 -8.52 2.29
N ASN A 95 -2.27 -9.31 1.46
CA ASN A 95 -2.07 -9.12 0.03
C ASN A 95 -2.59 -10.31 -0.81
N SER A 96 -3.45 -11.14 -0.23
CA SER A 96 -4.01 -12.31 -0.87
C SER A 96 -5.17 -12.03 -1.84
N ALA A 97 -5.67 -13.05 -2.53
CA ALA A 97 -6.76 -12.91 -3.51
C ALA A 97 -6.46 -11.86 -4.59
N GLN A 98 -5.35 -12.07 -5.32
CA GLN A 98 -4.87 -11.19 -6.39
C GLN A 98 -4.47 -9.78 -5.95
N GLY A 99 -4.14 -9.58 -4.67
CA GLY A 99 -3.53 -8.33 -4.19
C GLY A 99 -2.15 -8.11 -4.82
N GLY A 100 -1.84 -6.86 -5.16
CA GLY A 100 -0.61 -6.50 -5.88
C GLY A 100 0.18 -5.40 -5.19
N LEU A 101 1.47 -5.65 -4.99
CA LEU A 101 2.49 -4.66 -4.62
C LEU A 101 3.51 -4.59 -5.75
N ALA A 102 3.64 -3.44 -6.40
CA ALA A 102 4.53 -3.28 -7.55
C ALA A 102 5.41 -2.04 -7.44
N SER A 103 6.72 -2.22 -7.61
CA SER A 103 7.68 -1.12 -7.70
C SER A 103 8.46 -1.17 -9.01
N GLN A 104 8.59 -0.03 -9.70
CA GLN A 104 9.57 0.14 -10.78
C GLN A 104 10.96 0.53 -10.25
N GLY A 105 11.08 0.91 -8.98
CA GLY A 105 12.33 1.07 -8.25
C GLY A 105 12.58 -0.10 -7.29
N GLN A 106 13.10 0.21 -6.11
CA GLN A 106 13.23 -0.75 -5.01
C GLN A 106 11.89 -0.98 -4.31
N LEU A 107 11.72 -2.14 -3.70
CA LEU A 107 10.60 -2.46 -2.82
C LEU A 107 11.15 -2.82 -1.45
N THR A 108 10.78 -2.04 -0.44
CA THR A 108 11.04 -2.36 0.97
C THR A 108 9.72 -2.57 1.68
N LEU A 109 9.50 -3.76 2.22
CA LEU A 109 8.32 -4.10 3.01
C LEU A 109 8.75 -4.53 4.41
N LYS A 110 8.32 -3.78 5.41
CA LYS A 110 8.39 -4.13 6.82
C LYS A 110 6.98 -4.33 7.38
N ALA A 111 6.73 -5.47 7.99
CA ALA A 111 5.44 -5.83 8.58
C ALA A 111 5.59 -6.89 9.67
N ALA A 112 4.61 -7.04 10.55
CA ALA A 112 4.59 -8.15 11.51
C ALA A 112 4.40 -9.51 10.80
N SER A 113 3.59 -9.52 9.73
CA SER A 113 3.34 -10.66 8.87
C SER A 113 2.91 -10.21 7.47
N LEU A 114 3.17 -11.05 6.46
CA LEU A 114 2.67 -10.87 5.10
C LEU A 114 1.88 -12.11 4.69
N ASP A 115 0.60 -11.93 4.35
CA ASP A 115 -0.19 -12.92 3.61
C ASP A 115 -0.21 -12.56 2.13
N ASN A 116 0.62 -13.21 1.33
CA ASN A 116 0.67 -13.10 -0.12
C ASN A 116 0.00 -14.31 -0.82
N SER A 117 -0.88 -15.03 -0.13
CA SER A 117 -1.49 -16.24 -0.69
C SER A 117 -2.54 -15.96 -1.78
N ASP A 118 -3.10 -17.00 -2.40
CA ASP A 118 -4.22 -16.87 -3.35
C ASP A 118 -3.94 -15.87 -4.50
N LYS A 119 -2.81 -16.06 -5.19
CA LYS A 119 -2.34 -15.23 -6.31
C LYS A 119 -1.94 -13.80 -5.93
N GLY A 120 -1.53 -13.57 -4.68
CA GLY A 120 -0.90 -12.32 -4.29
C GLY A 120 0.41 -12.08 -5.05
N ILE A 121 0.74 -10.83 -5.34
CA ILE A 121 1.94 -10.46 -6.09
C ILE A 121 2.73 -9.43 -5.29
N VAL A 122 4.02 -9.70 -5.10
CA VAL A 122 5.01 -8.72 -4.63
C VAL A 122 6.13 -8.69 -5.66
N THR A 123 6.32 -7.54 -6.32
CA THR A 123 7.31 -7.40 -7.40
C THR A 123 8.04 -6.07 -7.35
N SER A 124 9.31 -6.12 -7.71
CA SER A 124 10.24 -4.99 -7.80
C SER A 124 11.06 -5.11 -9.09
N LYS A 125 11.43 -3.97 -9.68
CA LYS A 125 12.47 -3.92 -10.73
C LYS A 125 13.86 -3.66 -10.17
N GLY A 126 13.95 -3.14 -8.95
CA GLY A 126 15.18 -3.00 -8.17
C GLY A 126 15.31 -4.09 -7.09
N GLU A 127 15.99 -3.76 -6.01
CA GLU A 127 16.05 -4.63 -4.84
C GLU A 127 14.65 -4.88 -4.26
N GLN A 128 14.42 -6.09 -3.73
CA GLN A 128 13.21 -6.46 -3.03
C GLN A 128 13.58 -6.96 -1.63
N GLN A 129 13.27 -6.17 -0.61
CA GLN A 129 13.57 -6.48 0.78
C GLN A 129 12.28 -6.72 1.58
N LEU A 130 12.20 -7.88 2.22
CA LEU A 130 11.10 -8.26 3.11
C LEU A 130 11.63 -8.39 4.54
N ILE A 131 11.18 -7.53 5.45
CA ILE A 131 11.53 -7.51 6.86
C ILE A 131 10.28 -7.87 7.66
N LEU A 132 10.15 -9.16 7.98
CA LEU A 132 8.97 -9.68 8.64
C LEU A 132 9.22 -10.00 10.11
N GLY A 133 8.22 -9.73 10.95
CA GLY A 133 8.21 -10.15 12.34
C GLY A 133 7.97 -11.66 12.49
N SER A 134 7.63 -12.07 13.72
CA SER A 134 7.38 -13.49 14.06
C SER A 134 6.18 -14.10 13.34
N GLY A 135 5.28 -13.29 12.75
CA GLY A 135 4.15 -13.78 11.98
C GLY A 135 4.53 -14.28 10.57
N GLY A 136 5.72 -13.92 10.07
CA GLY A 136 6.31 -14.50 8.87
C GLY A 136 5.57 -14.22 7.55
N LEU A 137 5.91 -15.01 6.53
CA LEU A 137 5.36 -14.96 5.18
C LEU A 137 4.46 -16.17 4.93
N ASN A 138 3.21 -15.93 4.52
CA ASN A 138 2.37 -16.93 3.87
C ASN A 138 2.34 -16.66 2.36
N ASN A 139 2.87 -17.58 1.55
CA ASN A 139 2.88 -17.49 0.08
C ASN A 139 2.18 -18.68 -0.58
N ALA A 140 1.17 -19.26 0.08
CA ALA A 140 0.46 -20.43 -0.41
C ALA A 140 -0.43 -20.12 -1.63
N ARG A 141 -0.75 -21.14 -2.45
CA ARG A 141 -1.73 -21.03 -3.55
C ARG A 141 -1.38 -19.96 -4.60
N ALA A 142 -0.18 -20.12 -5.17
CA ALA A 142 0.32 -19.38 -6.32
C ALA A 142 0.57 -17.87 -6.10
N GLY A 143 0.98 -17.49 -4.88
CA GLY A 143 1.65 -16.20 -4.65
C GLY A 143 3.13 -16.22 -5.00
#